data_AF-A0A925FCD0-F1
#
_entry.id   AF-A0A925FCD0-F1
#
_cell.length_a   1.000
_cell.length_b   1.000
_cell.length_c   1.000
_cell.angle_alpha   90.00
_cell.angle_beta   90.00
_cell.angle_gamma   90.00
#
_symmetry.space_group_name_H-M   'P 1'
#
loop_
_entity.id
_entity.type
_entity.pdbx_description
1 polymer ?
#
loop_
_entity_poly.entity_id
_entity_poly.type
_entity_poly.pdbx_seq_one_letter_code
_entity_poly.pdbx_strand_id
1 'polypeptide(L)'
;MTTVDTIAPGITYRCVVDPAGPWVLHVVGVDLRQRRIAVDAARALGTFFGRERVSGMAARLAARGSAPLVGINADFFDLKSGEVENNHVVQGAWVKGTLQTDSPHDVFDNAHTQFAMDARGRPMIGRFTLDGSATSGARRLPLVGLNYRVATLEGLVTYTPWYGARTPTDTSDRVGRAG
;
A
#
# COMPACT_ATOMS: atom_id res chain seq x y z
N MET A 1 23.51 22.81 2.34
CA MET A 1 22.56 23.96 2.33
C MET A 1 21.17 23.43 2.65
N THR A 2 20.38 24.13 3.46
CA THR A 2 19.00 23.72 3.79
C THR A 2 18.03 24.86 3.48
N THR A 3 17.03 24.60 2.64
CA THR A 3 15.91 25.51 2.42
C THR A 3 14.68 24.96 3.13
N VAL A 4 13.94 25.81 3.85
CA VAL A 4 12.68 25.46 4.50
C VAL A 4 11.55 26.25 3.83
N ASP A 5 10.49 25.57 3.43
CA ASP A 5 9.28 26.20 2.91
C ASP A 5 8.04 25.67 3.66
N THR A 6 6.99 26.49 3.72
CA THR A 6 5.69 26.07 4.28
C THR A 6 4.76 25.73 3.12
N ILE A 7 4.43 24.44 2.97
CA ILE A 7 3.47 24.00 1.95
C ILE A 7 2.05 24.42 2.34
N ALA A 8 1.70 24.20 3.61
CA ALA A 8 0.42 24.56 4.20
C ALA A 8 0.58 24.66 5.73
N PRO A 9 -0.35 25.28 6.46
CA PRO A 9 -0.33 25.30 7.91
C PRO A 9 -0.23 23.86 8.49
N GLY A 10 0.89 23.54 9.15
CA GLY A 10 1.19 22.20 9.70
C GLY A 10 2.00 21.28 8.78
N ILE A 11 2.39 21.74 7.59
CA ILE A 11 3.20 20.99 6.62
C ILE A 11 4.38 21.82 6.18
N THR A 12 5.59 21.34 6.46
CA THR A 12 6.85 22.00 6.11
C THR A 12 7.64 21.14 5.13
N TYR A 13 8.23 21.77 4.13
CA TYR A 13 9.18 21.14 3.22
C TYR A 13 10.61 21.58 3.56
N ARG A 14 11.55 20.64 3.45
CA ARG A 14 12.98 20.86 3.56
C ARG A 14 13.72 20.18 2.43
N CYS A 15 14.54 20.93 1.72
CA CYS A 15 15.56 20.38 0.84
C CYS A 15 16.90 20.39 1.59
N VAL A 16 17.51 19.22 1.76
CA VAL A 16 18.82 19.07 2.41
C VAL A 16 19.81 18.61 1.35
N VAL A 17 20.82 19.44 1.08
CA VAL A 17 22.00 19.04 0.29
C VAL A 17 23.11 18.72 1.28
N ASP A 18 23.49 17.45 1.36
CA ASP A 18 24.53 16.96 2.26
C ASP A 18 25.89 17.02 1.55
N PRO A 19 26.85 17.84 2.03
CA PRO A 19 28.17 17.94 1.39
C PRO A 19 29.03 16.68 1.54
N ALA A 20 28.67 15.72 2.42
CA ALA A 20 29.41 14.47 2.58
C ALA A 20 29.20 13.48 1.41
N GLY A 21 28.23 13.74 0.52
CA GLY A 21 27.96 12.92 -0.65
C GLY A 21 27.22 13.67 -1.74
N PRO A 22 26.85 13.01 -2.86
CA PRO A 22 26.02 13.61 -3.89
C PRO A 22 24.52 13.58 -3.50
N TRP A 23 24.20 13.75 -2.22
CA TRP A 23 22.85 13.50 -1.70
C TRP A 23 22.01 14.76 -1.67
N VAL A 24 20.82 14.67 -2.26
CA VAL A 24 19.75 15.65 -2.16
C VAL A 24 18.56 14.97 -1.50
N LEU A 25 18.21 15.38 -0.29
CA LEU A 25 17.10 14.81 0.47
C LEU A 25 15.93 15.79 0.47
N HIS A 26 14.78 15.29 0.04
CA HIS A 26 13.51 16.00 0.11
C HIS A 26 12.73 15.48 1.33
N VAL A 27 12.55 16.36 2.32
CA VAL A 27 11.91 16.01 3.61
C VAL A 27 10.64 16.82 3.76
N VAL A 28 9.54 16.15 4.08
CA VAL A 28 8.29 16.81 4.47
C VAL A 28 7.99 16.47 5.93
N GLY A 29 7.87 17.50 6.75
CA GLY A 29 7.35 17.40 8.11
C GLY A 29 5.84 17.65 8.11
N VAL A 30 5.08 16.78 8.77
CA VAL A 30 3.62 16.86 8.86
C VAL A 30 3.18 16.79 10.32
N ASP A 31 2.44 17.79 10.79
CA ASP A 31 1.86 17.80 12.14
C ASP A 31 0.51 17.08 12.18
N LEU A 32 0.55 15.77 12.46
CA LEU A 32 -0.63 14.91 12.52
C LEU A 32 -1.56 15.20 13.71
N ARG A 33 -1.20 16.10 14.63
CA ARG A 33 -2.13 16.57 15.68
C ARG A 33 -3.23 17.46 15.10
N GLN A 34 -3.03 17.98 13.88
CA GLN A 34 -3.99 18.82 13.19
C GLN A 34 -5.05 17.97 12.47
N ARG A 35 -6.29 18.02 12.95
CA ARG A 35 -7.41 17.20 12.42
C ARG A 35 -7.76 17.44 10.94
N ARG A 36 -7.28 18.52 10.34
CA ARG A 36 -7.48 18.84 8.92
C ARG A 36 -6.49 18.13 7.99
N ILE A 37 -5.47 17.48 8.54
CA ILE A 37 -4.44 16.77 7.78
C ILE A 37 -4.66 15.27 7.99
N ALA A 38 -4.72 14.52 6.89
CA ALA A 38 -4.77 13.07 6.90
C ALA A 38 -3.64 12.51 6.05
N VAL A 39 -3.16 11.33 6.45
CA VAL A 39 -2.27 10.49 5.64
C VAL A 39 -3.10 9.32 5.15
N ASP A 40 -3.11 9.13 3.83
CA ASP A 40 -3.88 8.07 3.19
C ASP A 40 -2.98 7.31 2.21
N ALA A 41 -3.33 6.05 1.97
CA ALA A 41 -2.71 5.26 0.93
C ALA A 41 -3.45 5.48 -0.38
N ALA A 42 -2.74 5.40 -1.50
CA ALA A 42 -3.35 5.48 -2.82
C ALA A 42 -2.80 4.36 -3.70
N ARG A 43 -3.64 3.89 -4.61
CA ARG A 43 -3.28 2.86 -5.58
C ARG A 43 -3.20 3.43 -6.99
N ALA A 44 -2.22 2.94 -7.76
CA ALA A 44 -2.07 3.26 -9.16
C ALA A 44 -3.38 3.00 -9.89
N LEU A 45 -3.86 3.98 -10.65
CA LEU A 45 -5.10 3.98 -11.42
C LEU A 45 -6.39 3.71 -10.61
N GLY A 46 -6.28 3.58 -9.28
CA GLY A 46 -7.38 3.12 -8.43
C GLY A 46 -7.71 1.63 -8.64
N THR A 47 -6.74 0.82 -9.07
CA THR A 47 -6.92 -0.61 -9.39
C THR A 47 -5.88 -1.47 -8.67
N PHE A 48 -6.13 -2.76 -8.52
CA PHE A 48 -5.18 -3.67 -7.87
C PHE A 48 -3.89 -3.85 -8.67
N PHE A 49 -4.03 -4.02 -10.00
CA PHE A 49 -2.93 -4.06 -10.96
C PHE A 49 -2.75 -2.69 -11.63
N GLY A 50 -1.52 -2.38 -12.00
CA GLY A 50 -1.17 -1.16 -12.71
C GLY A 50 -0.04 -0.37 -12.05
N ARG A 51 0.57 0.51 -12.84
CA ARG A 51 1.64 1.40 -12.41
C ARG A 51 1.29 2.82 -12.82
N GLU A 52 1.55 3.76 -11.92
CA GLU A 52 1.26 5.18 -12.13
C GLU A 52 2.34 5.99 -11.43
N ARG A 53 2.80 7.09 -12.06
CA ARG A 53 3.69 8.04 -11.39
C ARG A 53 2.96 8.67 -10.21
N VAL A 54 3.69 9.00 -9.14
CA VAL A 54 3.13 9.72 -7.97
C VAL A 54 2.43 11.02 -8.40
N SER A 55 2.99 11.76 -9.35
CA SER A 55 2.37 12.95 -9.94
C SER A 55 1.08 12.65 -10.68
N GLY A 56 0.99 11.51 -11.37
CA GLY A 56 -0.24 11.04 -12.03
C GLY A 56 -1.33 10.71 -11.02
N MET A 57 -0.97 9.97 -9.96
CA MET A 57 -1.89 9.66 -8.84
C MET A 57 -2.41 10.95 -8.20
N ALA A 58 -1.54 11.90 -7.92
CA ALA A 58 -1.92 13.19 -7.33
C ALA A 58 -2.88 13.97 -8.26
N ALA A 59 -2.57 14.06 -9.56
CA ALA A 59 -3.43 14.73 -10.54
C ALA A 59 -4.81 14.06 -10.66
N ARG A 60 -4.85 12.73 -10.69
CA ARG A 60 -6.10 11.95 -10.74
C ARG A 60 -6.95 12.13 -9.49
N LEU A 61 -6.33 12.14 -8.31
CA LEU A 61 -7.02 12.40 -7.04
C LEU A 61 -7.56 13.84 -7.00
N ALA A 62 -6.76 14.82 -7.45
CA ALA A 62 -7.20 16.21 -7.57
C ALA A 62 -8.39 16.37 -8.52
N ALA A 63 -8.36 15.71 -9.68
CA ALA A 63 -9.48 15.69 -10.63
C ALA A 63 -10.77 15.07 -10.05
N ARG A 64 -10.66 14.26 -8.98
CA ARG A 64 -11.80 13.67 -8.25
C ARG A 64 -12.21 14.47 -7.01
N GLY A 65 -11.67 15.68 -6.84
CA GLY A 65 -12.00 16.58 -5.73
C GLY A 65 -11.21 16.32 -4.44
N SER A 66 -10.20 15.46 -4.46
CA SER A 66 -9.26 15.36 -3.33
C SER A 66 -8.24 16.51 -3.38
N ALA A 67 -7.61 16.83 -2.25
CA ALA A 67 -6.57 17.85 -2.17
C ALA A 67 -5.23 17.25 -1.69
N PRO A 68 -4.55 16.42 -2.51
CA PRO A 68 -3.24 15.88 -2.14
C PRO A 68 -2.23 17.03 -2.03
N LEU A 69 -1.67 17.23 -0.84
CA LEU A 69 -0.67 18.27 -0.58
C LEU A 69 0.76 17.78 -0.81
N VAL A 70 1.00 16.50 -0.53
CA VAL A 70 2.30 15.83 -0.64
C VAL A 70 2.07 14.38 -1.03
N GLY A 71 2.95 13.83 -1.86
CA GLY A 71 2.94 12.41 -2.21
C GLY A 71 4.36 11.86 -2.36
N ILE A 72 4.55 10.62 -1.95
CA ILE A 72 5.79 9.84 -2.15
C ILE A 72 5.44 8.49 -2.75
N ASN A 73 6.40 7.82 -3.40
CA ASN A 73 6.26 6.39 -3.62
C ASN A 73 6.38 5.67 -2.27
N ALA A 74 5.76 4.51 -2.16
CA ALA A 74 5.72 3.74 -0.93
C ALA A 74 6.32 2.35 -1.17
N ASP A 75 5.54 1.33 -0.88
CA ASP A 75 5.93 -0.08 -0.81
C ASP A 75 6.48 -0.66 -2.12
N PHE A 76 7.12 -1.82 -2.00
CA PHE A 76 7.57 -2.63 -3.13
C PHE A 76 6.38 -3.15 -3.95
N PHE A 77 6.62 -3.31 -5.24
CA PHE A 77 5.63 -3.81 -6.18
C PHE A 77 6.28 -4.52 -7.37
N ASP A 78 5.59 -5.49 -7.93
CA ASP A 78 6.03 -6.21 -9.12
C ASP A 78 6.09 -5.25 -10.32
N LEU A 79 7.26 -5.17 -10.99
CA LEU A 79 7.46 -4.23 -12.08
C LEU A 79 6.68 -4.58 -13.36
N LYS A 80 6.16 -5.81 -13.50
CA LYS A 80 5.38 -6.23 -14.68
C LYS A 80 3.89 -5.92 -14.48
N SER A 81 3.31 -6.38 -13.38
CA SER A 81 1.88 -6.28 -13.06
C SER A 81 1.53 -4.98 -12.31
N GLY A 82 2.51 -4.41 -11.61
CA GLY A 82 2.30 -3.30 -10.68
C GLY A 82 1.72 -3.69 -9.34
N GLU A 83 1.48 -4.98 -9.07
CA GLU A 83 0.94 -5.50 -7.82
C GLU A 83 1.86 -5.20 -6.63
N VAL A 84 1.30 -4.72 -5.51
CA VAL A 84 2.05 -4.45 -4.27
C VAL A 84 2.47 -5.75 -3.56
N GLU A 85 3.64 -5.78 -2.95
CA GLU A 85 4.18 -7.00 -2.32
C GLU A 85 3.56 -7.31 -0.95
N ASN A 86 3.31 -6.28 -0.11
CA ASN A 86 2.76 -6.46 1.24
C ASN A 86 1.24 -6.21 1.34
N ASN A 87 0.72 -6.22 2.58
CA ASN A 87 -0.64 -5.79 2.84
C ASN A 87 -0.82 -4.34 2.40
N HIS A 88 -2.00 -4.07 1.86
CA HIS A 88 -2.35 -2.73 1.41
C HIS A 88 -3.81 -2.47 1.75
N VAL A 89 -4.05 -1.38 2.49
CA VAL A 89 -5.37 -0.90 2.87
C VAL A 89 -5.49 0.54 2.40
N VAL A 90 -6.54 0.85 1.65
CA VAL A 90 -6.87 2.21 1.18
C VAL A 90 -8.21 2.58 1.80
N GLN A 91 -8.26 3.67 2.58
CA GLN A 91 -9.51 4.18 3.16
C GLN A 91 -10.30 3.12 3.95
N GLY A 92 -9.58 2.25 4.68
CA GLY A 92 -10.17 1.15 5.45
C GLY A 92 -10.59 -0.06 4.62
N ALA A 93 -10.52 -0.01 3.28
CA ALA A 93 -10.76 -1.14 2.41
C ALA A 93 -9.48 -1.94 2.16
N TRP A 94 -9.55 -3.25 2.37
CA TRP A 94 -8.47 -4.17 2.02
C TRP A 94 -8.29 -4.24 0.50
N VAL A 95 -7.12 -3.81 0.03
CA VAL A 95 -6.68 -3.96 -1.36
C VAL A 95 -5.92 -5.27 -1.53
N LYS A 96 -5.00 -5.58 -0.62
CA LYS A 96 -4.25 -6.86 -0.59
C LYS A 96 -4.05 -7.27 0.85
N GLY A 97 -4.22 -8.55 1.15
CA GLY A 97 -3.95 -9.13 2.46
C GLY A 97 -3.09 -10.37 2.35
N THR A 98 -1.98 -10.41 3.07
CA THR A 98 -1.01 -11.50 3.06
C THR A 98 -0.56 -11.85 4.49
N LEU A 99 -0.27 -13.14 4.70
CA LEU A 99 0.38 -13.61 5.94
C LEU A 99 1.91 -13.52 5.83
N GLN A 100 2.41 -13.57 4.59
CA GLN A 100 3.81 -13.49 4.21
C GLN A 100 3.89 -12.60 2.97
N THR A 101 4.98 -11.84 2.82
CA THR A 101 5.21 -11.02 1.62
C THR A 101 5.43 -11.89 0.38
N ASP A 102 5.15 -11.34 -0.81
CA ASP A 102 5.34 -11.99 -2.11
C ASP A 102 6.74 -11.73 -2.70
N SER A 103 7.71 -11.35 -1.88
CA SER A 103 9.02 -10.96 -2.40
C SER A 103 9.82 -12.18 -2.86
N PRO A 104 10.20 -12.29 -4.15
CA PRO A 104 10.99 -13.42 -4.64
C PRO A 104 12.44 -13.40 -4.13
N HIS A 105 12.80 -12.35 -3.38
CA HIS A 105 14.14 -12.13 -2.84
C HIS A 105 14.28 -12.54 -1.36
N ASP A 106 13.18 -12.97 -0.73
CA ASP A 106 13.23 -13.40 0.66
C ASP A 106 13.82 -14.81 0.80
N VAL A 107 14.66 -14.97 1.83
CA VAL A 107 15.31 -16.25 2.15
C VAL A 107 14.59 -17.03 3.26
N PHE A 108 13.52 -16.46 3.83
CA PHE A 108 12.60 -17.12 4.76
C PHE A 108 11.23 -16.43 4.77
N ASP A 109 10.19 -17.21 5.07
CA ASP A 109 8.80 -16.76 5.22
C ASP A 109 8.67 -15.64 6.26
N ASN A 110 8.32 -14.42 5.82
CA ASN A 110 8.07 -13.31 6.72
C ASN A 110 7.10 -12.27 6.12
N ALA A 111 6.60 -11.38 6.96
CA ALA A 111 6.01 -10.12 6.49
C ALA A 111 7.06 -9.01 6.61
N HIS A 112 7.19 -8.18 5.57
CA HIS A 112 8.07 -7.02 5.64
C HIS A 112 7.50 -5.95 6.56
N THR A 113 8.39 -5.04 6.98
CA THR A 113 8.00 -3.84 7.72
C THR A 113 7.13 -2.96 6.83
N GLN A 114 6.00 -2.51 7.39
CA GLN A 114 4.98 -1.73 6.74
C GLN A 114 4.70 -0.46 7.56
N PHE A 115 4.30 0.61 6.87
CA PHE A 115 3.76 1.81 7.47
C PHE A 115 2.23 1.69 7.55
N ALA A 116 1.66 2.04 8.70
CA ALA A 116 0.22 2.02 8.91
C ALA A 116 -0.26 3.26 9.66
N MET A 117 -1.52 3.62 9.45
CA MET A 117 -2.25 4.60 10.25
C MET A 117 -3.34 3.84 11.01
N ASP A 118 -3.41 4.01 12.33
CA ASP A 118 -4.52 3.44 13.10
C ASP A 118 -5.82 4.25 12.94
N ALA A 119 -6.93 3.73 13.46
CA ALA A 119 -8.24 4.39 13.38
C ALA A 119 -8.30 5.76 14.09
N ARG A 120 -7.28 6.13 14.87
CA ARG A 120 -7.14 7.44 15.53
C ARG A 120 -6.19 8.37 14.78
N GLY A 121 -5.67 7.97 13.62
CA GLY A 121 -4.71 8.73 12.84
C GLY A 121 -3.30 8.71 13.42
N ARG A 122 -2.94 7.71 14.23
CA ARG A 122 -1.58 7.56 14.77
C ARG A 122 -0.73 6.72 13.81
N PRO A 123 0.46 7.19 13.41
CA PRO A 123 1.35 6.42 12.55
C PRO A 123 2.01 5.28 13.32
N MET A 124 2.20 4.15 12.65
CA MET A 124 2.84 2.96 13.17
C MET A 124 3.78 2.38 12.11
N ILE A 125 4.89 1.81 12.53
CA ILE A 125 5.80 1.03 11.69
C ILE A 125 5.95 -0.33 12.35
N GLY A 126 5.69 -1.39 11.61
CA GLY A 126 5.73 -2.75 12.16
C GLY A 126 5.53 -3.80 11.09
N ARG A 127 5.55 -5.07 11.50
CA ARG A 127 5.19 -6.18 10.64
C ARG A 127 3.73 -6.53 10.89
N PHE A 128 2.89 -6.29 9.90
CA PHE A 128 1.47 -6.61 9.97
C PHE A 128 1.18 -7.81 9.06
N THR A 129 0.31 -8.70 9.51
CA THR A 129 -0.15 -9.86 8.76
C THR A 129 -1.67 -9.85 8.72
N LEU A 130 -2.24 -10.40 7.66
CA LEU A 130 -3.66 -10.70 7.61
C LEU A 130 -4.00 -11.73 8.71
N ASP A 131 -5.03 -11.43 9.49
CA ASP A 131 -5.75 -12.39 10.33
C ASP A 131 -7.23 -12.33 9.95
N GLY A 132 -7.78 -13.48 9.57
CA GLY A 132 -9.15 -13.56 9.09
C GLY A 132 -9.63 -14.99 8.95
N SER A 133 -10.95 -15.17 8.91
CA SER A 133 -11.57 -16.47 8.74
C SER A 133 -12.95 -16.36 8.09
N ALA A 134 -13.32 -17.34 7.27
CA ALA A 134 -14.71 -17.53 6.83
C ALA A 134 -15.43 -18.48 7.79
N THR A 135 -16.70 -18.19 8.07
CA THR A 135 -17.54 -19.01 8.94
C THR A 135 -18.78 -19.46 8.19
N SER A 136 -19.13 -20.74 8.29
CA SER A 136 -20.37 -21.32 7.74
C SER A 136 -20.92 -22.35 8.72
N GLY A 137 -22.05 -22.03 9.35
CA GLY A 137 -22.56 -22.80 10.50
C GLY A 137 -21.53 -22.85 11.63
N ALA A 138 -21.23 -24.06 12.12
CA ALA A 138 -20.21 -24.29 13.15
C ALA A 138 -18.76 -24.37 12.59
N ARG A 139 -18.57 -24.31 11.27
CA ARG A 139 -17.24 -24.41 10.65
C ARG A 139 -16.59 -23.04 10.53
N ARG A 140 -15.32 -22.96 10.91
CA ARG A 140 -14.45 -21.79 10.72
C ARG A 140 -13.22 -22.21 9.92
N LEU A 141 -12.96 -21.54 8.80
CA LEU A 141 -11.81 -21.77 7.94
C LEU A 141 -10.91 -20.53 7.94
N PRO A 142 -9.60 -20.65 8.19
CA PRO A 142 -8.69 -19.51 8.19
C PRO A 142 -8.50 -18.98 6.77
N LEU A 143 -8.37 -17.66 6.65
CA LEU A 143 -7.91 -17.01 5.43
C LEU A 143 -6.39 -17.10 5.35
N VAL A 144 -5.88 -17.49 4.19
CA VAL A 144 -4.44 -17.47 3.87
C VAL A 144 -4.09 -16.36 2.87
N GLY A 145 -5.08 -15.57 2.44
CA GLY A 145 -4.86 -14.41 1.59
C GLY A 145 -6.14 -13.66 1.22
N LEU A 146 -5.96 -12.39 0.84
CA LEU A 146 -6.98 -11.53 0.27
C LEU A 146 -6.45 -10.88 -1.00
N ASN A 147 -7.17 -11.08 -2.12
CA ASN A 147 -6.77 -10.70 -3.48
C ASN A 147 -5.39 -11.22 -3.91
N TYR A 148 -4.82 -12.15 -3.14
CA TYR A 148 -3.48 -12.66 -3.35
C TYR A 148 -3.40 -14.08 -2.78
N ARG A 149 -2.61 -14.92 -3.46
CA ARG A 149 -2.38 -16.31 -3.08
C ARG A 149 -0.90 -16.52 -2.85
N VAL A 150 -0.55 -16.86 -1.61
CA VAL A 150 0.80 -17.37 -1.28
C VAL A 150 0.90 -18.80 -1.83
N ALA A 151 1.88 -19.08 -2.69
CA ALA A 151 1.98 -20.38 -3.35
C ALA A 151 2.29 -21.54 -2.39
N THR A 152 2.87 -21.25 -1.23
CA THR A 152 3.32 -22.24 -0.24
C THR A 152 2.27 -22.55 0.84
N LEU A 153 1.14 -21.84 0.86
CA LEU A 153 0.11 -22.00 1.89
C LEU A 153 -1.15 -22.64 1.33
N GLU A 154 -1.61 -23.70 1.98
CA GLU A 154 -2.93 -24.28 1.75
C GLU A 154 -3.98 -23.57 2.61
N GLY A 155 -5.06 -23.10 1.99
CA GLY A 155 -6.17 -22.49 2.72
C GLY A 155 -7.11 -21.65 1.86
N LEU A 156 -7.94 -20.86 2.51
CA LEU A 156 -8.95 -20.03 1.83
C LEU A 156 -8.37 -18.69 1.41
N VAL A 157 -8.47 -18.37 0.12
CA VAL A 157 -8.19 -17.03 -0.41
C VAL A 157 -9.51 -16.34 -0.74
N THR A 158 -9.67 -15.11 -0.29
CA THR A 158 -10.85 -14.28 -0.64
C THR A 158 -10.47 -13.29 -1.73
N TYR A 159 -11.25 -13.25 -2.81
CA TYR A 159 -11.14 -12.22 -3.84
C TYR A 159 -12.28 -11.21 -3.71
N THR A 160 -11.96 -9.95 -3.89
CA THR A 160 -12.86 -8.80 -3.75
C THR A 160 -12.87 -8.01 -5.07
N PRO A 161 -13.79 -7.05 -5.25
CA PRO A 161 -13.83 -6.24 -6.47
C PRO A 161 -12.54 -5.48 -6.80
N TRP A 162 -11.66 -5.24 -5.80
CA TRP A 162 -10.34 -4.66 -6.04
C TRP A 162 -9.52 -5.49 -7.04
N TYR A 163 -9.53 -6.82 -6.91
CA TYR A 163 -8.77 -7.72 -7.78
C TYR A 163 -9.19 -7.63 -9.25
N GLY A 164 -10.48 -7.37 -9.49
CA GLY A 164 -11.06 -7.20 -10.80
C GLY A 164 -12.39 -7.95 -10.96
N ALA A 165 -12.94 -7.92 -12.17
CA ALA A 165 -14.24 -8.53 -12.48
C ALA A 165 -14.22 -10.08 -12.52
N ARG A 166 -13.03 -10.68 -12.50
CA ARG A 166 -12.84 -12.14 -12.59
C ARG A 166 -11.77 -12.59 -11.59
N THR A 167 -11.99 -13.75 -11.00
CA THR A 167 -11.02 -14.44 -10.15
C THR A 167 -10.30 -15.52 -10.95
N PRO A 168 -9.13 -16.01 -10.51
CA PRO A 168 -8.51 -17.19 -11.09
C PRO A 168 -9.46 -18.39 -11.01
N THR A 169 -9.53 -19.16 -12.09
CA THR A 169 -10.32 -20.40 -12.18
C THR A 169 -9.53 -21.63 -11.74
N ASP A 170 -8.20 -21.56 -11.81
CA ASP A 170 -7.28 -22.57 -11.31
C ASP A 170 -6.30 -21.97 -10.27
N THR A 171 -5.94 -22.80 -9.29
CA THR A 171 -4.80 -22.63 -8.40
C THR A 171 -3.44 -22.53 -9.12
N SER A 172 -3.35 -22.84 -10.41
CA SER A 172 -2.17 -22.55 -11.24
C SER A 172 -2.23 -21.18 -11.94
N ASP A 173 -3.43 -20.60 -12.07
CA ASP A 173 -3.63 -19.35 -12.81
C ASP A 173 -3.22 -18.11 -12.00
N ARG A 174 -2.55 -17.16 -12.67
CA ARG A 174 -2.43 -15.77 -12.23
C ARG A 174 -3.33 -14.92 -13.13
N VAL A 175 -4.45 -14.40 -12.60
CA VAL A 175 -5.28 -13.44 -13.35
C VAL A 175 -4.71 -12.05 -13.09
N GLY A 176 -3.92 -11.58 -14.05
CA GLY A 176 -3.28 -10.26 -14.00
C GLY A 176 -2.82 -9.87 -15.40
N ARG A 177 -3.74 -9.86 -16.36
CA ARG A 177 -3.52 -9.21 -17.66
C ARG A 177 -4.46 -8.02 -17.75
N ALA A 178 -3.95 -6.85 -17.40
CA ALA A 178 -4.39 -5.66 -18.10
C ALA A 178 -3.94 -5.85 -19.57
N GLY A 179 -4.89 -5.79 -20.50
CA GLY A 179 -4.58 -5.66 -21.92
C GLY A 179 -3.91 -4.33 -22.21
#